data_AF-A0A9D3MU96-F1
#
_entry.id   AF-A0A9D3MU96-F1
#
_cell.length_a   1.000
_cell.length_b   1.000
_cell.length_c   1.000
_cell.angle_alpha   90.00
_cell.angle_beta   90.00
_cell.angle_gamma   90.00
#
_symmetry.space_group_name_H-M   'P 1'
#
loop_
_entity.id
_entity.type
_entity.pdbx_description
1 polymer ?
#
loop_
_entity_poly.entity_id
_entity_poly.type
_entity_poly.pdbx_seq_one_letter_code
_entity_poly.pdbx_strand_id
1 'polypeptide(L)'
;MSAVPRSIWNRGRSGQAVAVRAKVFGFNVIFYDPYLQDGLERSLGVQRVYTLQDLLYQSDCVSLHCNLNEHNHHLINDFTIKQMRQGAFLVNAARGGLVDEKALAQALKEGRIRGAALDVHESEPFSFAQGPLKDAPNLICTPHTAWYSEQASLEMREAAATEIRRAITGRIPDSLRNCVNKEFFVTTAPWGVVDQQAVHPELNGAAYSRVNQTLQAVATGGVQDKLYT
;
A
#
# COMPACT_ATOMS: atom_id res chain seq x y z
N MET A 1 -9.51 -12.75 15.16
CA MET A 1 -9.09 -12.31 13.81
C MET A 1 -7.64 -11.90 13.90
N SER A 2 -6.80 -12.60 13.17
CA SER A 2 -5.36 -12.44 13.20
C SER A 2 -4.97 -11.47 12.11
N ALA A 3 -4.83 -10.20 12.47
CA ALA A 3 -4.22 -9.24 11.57
C ALA A 3 -2.75 -9.63 11.36
N VAL A 4 -2.23 -9.54 10.13
CA VAL A 4 -0.80 -9.77 9.86
C VAL A 4 -0.12 -8.42 9.58
N PRO A 5 0.19 -7.59 10.61
CA PRO A 5 1.18 -6.54 10.49
C PRO A 5 2.55 -7.18 10.28
N ARG A 6 2.93 -7.27 9.00
CA ARG A 6 4.32 -7.06 8.60
C ARG A 6 4.34 -5.94 7.58
N SER A 7 5.32 -5.06 7.59
CA SER A 7 5.73 -4.35 6.36
C SER A 7 7.17 -3.86 6.48
N ILE A 8 8.01 -4.24 5.52
CA ILE A 8 9.40 -3.77 5.42
C ILE A 8 9.42 -2.55 4.50
N TRP A 9 9.97 -1.46 5.02
CA TRP A 9 10.04 -0.12 4.40
C TRP A 9 8.73 0.69 4.31
N ASN A 10 7.71 0.40 5.15
CA ASN A 10 6.87 1.48 5.74
C ASN A 10 6.26 1.12 7.12
N ARG A 11 7.14 0.80 8.10
CA ARG A 11 6.87 0.70 9.56
C ARG A 11 5.48 0.17 9.99
N GLY A 12 5.00 -0.95 9.44
CA GLY A 12 3.80 -1.67 9.92
C GLY A 12 2.49 -0.87 10.02
N ARG A 13 2.41 0.35 9.44
CA ARG A 13 1.40 1.36 9.81
C ARG A 13 -0.03 0.87 9.64
N SER A 14 -0.34 0.29 8.47
CA SER A 14 -1.68 -0.22 8.17
C SER A 14 -2.08 -1.36 9.10
N GLY A 15 -1.19 -2.33 9.33
CA GLY A 15 -1.48 -3.45 10.22
C GLY A 15 -1.62 -3.05 11.71
N GLN A 16 -0.84 -2.07 12.18
CA GLN A 16 -1.01 -1.47 13.51
C GLN A 16 -2.34 -0.70 13.62
N ALA A 17 -2.68 0.11 12.60
CA ALA A 17 -3.93 0.85 12.53
C ALA A 17 -5.17 -0.08 12.51
N VAL A 18 -5.07 -1.23 11.84
CA VAL A 18 -6.07 -2.30 11.84
C VAL A 18 -6.12 -2.98 13.22
N ALA A 19 -4.99 -3.34 13.83
CA ALA A 19 -4.96 -3.97 15.14
C ALA A 19 -5.62 -3.12 16.24
N VAL A 20 -5.36 -1.80 16.26
CA VAL A 20 -6.00 -0.86 17.20
C VAL A 20 -7.51 -0.80 17.00
N ARG A 21 -8.00 -0.78 15.75
CA ARG A 21 -9.43 -0.75 15.44
C ARG A 21 -10.12 -2.08 15.75
N ALA A 22 -9.50 -3.21 15.37
CA ALA A 22 -10.04 -4.55 15.57
C ALA A 22 -10.29 -4.88 17.05
N LYS A 23 -9.43 -4.39 17.96
CA LYS A 23 -9.62 -4.55 19.41
C LYS A 23 -10.94 -3.98 19.93
N VAL A 24 -11.43 -2.88 19.35
CA VAL A 24 -12.71 -2.26 19.76
C VAL A 24 -13.91 -3.18 19.45
N PHE A 25 -13.79 -4.02 18.42
CA PHE A 25 -14.79 -5.02 18.06
C PHE A 25 -14.63 -6.35 18.84
N GLY A 26 -13.79 -6.39 19.89
CA GLY A 26 -13.55 -7.59 20.70
C GLY A 26 -12.68 -8.66 20.05
N PHE A 27 -12.00 -8.35 18.93
CA PHE A 27 -11.08 -9.33 18.33
C PHE A 27 -9.83 -9.54 19.18
N ASN A 28 -9.51 -10.81 19.48
CA ASN A 28 -8.15 -11.20 19.81
C ASN A 28 -7.28 -11.07 18.56
N VAL A 29 -6.23 -10.23 18.64
CA VAL A 29 -5.32 -9.91 17.54
C VAL A 29 -3.96 -10.54 17.83
N ILE A 30 -3.61 -11.55 17.03
CA ILE A 30 -2.28 -12.14 16.96
C ILE A 30 -1.59 -11.72 15.66
N PHE A 31 -0.25 -11.60 15.64
CA PHE A 31 0.51 -11.21 14.44
C PHE A 31 1.79 -12.01 14.19
N TYR A 32 2.22 -12.04 12.94
CA TYR A 32 3.50 -12.60 12.48
C TYR A 32 4.31 -11.55 11.70
N ASP A 33 5.48 -11.20 12.22
CA ASP A 33 6.53 -10.49 11.48
C ASP A 33 7.91 -10.99 11.93
N PRO A 34 8.70 -11.67 11.08
CA PRO A 34 10.04 -12.13 11.42
C PRO A 34 11.14 -11.03 11.32
N TYR A 35 10.81 -9.80 10.94
CA TYR A 35 11.78 -8.69 10.78
C TYR A 35 11.53 -7.51 11.74
N LEU A 36 10.43 -7.54 12.51
CA LEU A 36 10.25 -6.61 13.62
C LEU A 36 11.16 -6.98 14.80
N GLN A 37 11.67 -5.96 15.48
CA GLN A 37 12.32 -6.10 16.78
C GLN A 37 11.29 -6.44 17.87
N ASP A 38 11.72 -7.18 18.88
CA ASP A 38 10.89 -7.53 20.03
C ASP A 38 10.49 -6.31 20.86
N GLY A 39 9.32 -6.37 21.51
CA GLY A 39 8.77 -5.34 22.37
C GLY A 39 7.57 -4.59 21.79
N LEU A 40 7.39 -4.58 20.46
CA LEU A 40 6.24 -3.91 19.81
C LEU A 40 4.91 -4.62 20.11
N GLU A 41 4.97 -5.93 20.36
CA GLU A 41 3.84 -6.72 20.85
C GLU A 41 3.35 -6.25 22.23
N ARG A 42 4.26 -5.80 23.10
CA ARG A 42 3.94 -5.36 24.47
C ARG A 42 3.32 -3.97 24.49
N SER A 43 3.84 -3.03 23.67
CA SER A 43 3.33 -1.66 23.63
C SER A 43 1.92 -1.56 23.02
N LEU A 44 1.61 -2.42 22.05
CA LEU A 44 0.27 -2.53 21.47
C LEU A 44 -0.63 -3.54 22.21
N GLY A 45 -0.09 -4.34 23.12
CA GLY A 45 -0.81 -5.40 23.85
C GLY A 45 -1.41 -6.47 22.93
N VAL A 46 -0.68 -6.89 21.91
CA VAL A 46 -1.10 -7.91 20.93
C VAL A 46 -0.18 -9.12 21.02
N GLN A 47 -0.66 -10.31 20.67
CA GLN A 47 0.16 -11.52 20.75
C GLN A 47 1.02 -11.68 19.48
N ARG A 48 2.33 -11.89 19.63
CA ARG A 48 3.21 -12.25 18.52
C ARG A 48 3.34 -13.76 18.37
N VAL A 49 3.35 -14.24 17.14
CA VAL A 49 3.77 -15.60 16.79
C VAL A 49 4.98 -15.54 15.86
N TYR A 50 5.82 -16.58 15.90
CA TYR A 50 7.13 -16.60 15.23
C TYR A 50 7.17 -17.42 13.94
N THR A 51 6.08 -18.11 13.59
CA THR A 51 5.93 -18.79 12.30
C THR A 51 4.62 -18.39 11.61
N LEU A 52 4.61 -18.49 10.27
CA LEU A 52 3.38 -18.32 9.49
C LEU A 52 2.35 -19.42 9.82
N GLN A 53 2.80 -20.65 10.06
CA GLN A 53 1.94 -21.78 10.37
C GLN A 53 1.15 -21.56 11.67
N ASP A 54 1.82 -21.10 12.73
CA ASP A 54 1.17 -20.79 14.02
C ASP A 54 0.09 -19.71 13.85
N LEU A 55 0.36 -18.71 13.02
CA LEU A 55 -0.62 -17.69 12.66
C LEU A 55 -1.81 -18.35 11.96
N LEU A 56 -1.62 -18.99 10.80
CA LEU A 56 -2.72 -19.51 9.99
C LEU A 56 -3.60 -20.52 10.77
N TYR A 57 -2.98 -21.35 11.61
CA TYR A 57 -3.68 -22.33 12.45
C TYR A 57 -4.52 -21.71 13.58
N GLN A 58 -4.09 -20.58 14.14
CA GLN A 58 -4.81 -19.85 15.18
C GLN A 58 -5.83 -18.84 14.63
N SER A 59 -5.91 -18.67 13.31
CA SER A 59 -6.66 -17.59 12.65
C SER A 59 -8.04 -17.99 12.11
N ASP A 60 -9.10 -17.37 12.62
CA ASP A 60 -10.45 -17.44 12.01
C ASP A 60 -10.62 -16.44 10.84
N CYS A 61 -9.78 -15.40 10.81
CA CYS A 61 -9.69 -14.45 9.71
C CYS A 61 -8.26 -13.93 9.63
N VAL A 62 -7.68 -13.94 8.43
CA VAL A 62 -6.31 -13.55 8.11
C VAL A 62 -6.36 -12.30 7.23
N SER A 63 -5.68 -11.22 7.65
CA SER A 63 -5.59 -9.98 6.86
C SER A 63 -4.15 -9.64 6.53
N LEU A 64 -3.83 -9.59 5.23
CA LEU A 64 -2.49 -9.31 4.71
C LEU A 64 -2.22 -7.80 4.67
N HIS A 65 -1.11 -7.37 5.28
CA HIS A 65 -0.63 -5.99 5.23
C HIS A 65 0.85 -5.86 4.81
N CYS A 66 1.42 -6.93 4.26
CA CYS A 66 2.85 -7.02 3.93
C CYS A 66 3.22 -6.51 2.54
N ASN A 67 4.40 -5.90 2.44
CA ASN A 67 4.97 -5.51 1.16
C ASN A 67 5.45 -6.75 0.42
N LEU A 68 5.14 -6.82 -0.88
CA LEU A 68 5.64 -7.87 -1.77
C LEU A 68 7.16 -7.73 -1.93
N ASN A 69 7.86 -8.87 -1.85
CA ASN A 69 9.29 -9.04 -2.04
C ASN A 69 9.56 -10.45 -2.58
N GLU A 70 10.80 -10.71 -2.99
CA GLU A 70 11.22 -11.97 -3.62
C GLU A 70 10.97 -13.22 -2.76
N HIS A 71 10.87 -13.09 -1.44
CA HIS A 71 10.70 -14.20 -0.51
C HIS A 71 9.25 -14.42 -0.05
N ASN A 72 8.30 -13.59 -0.48
CA ASN A 72 6.87 -13.72 -0.12
C ASN A 72 5.90 -13.65 -1.31
N HIS A 73 6.42 -13.84 -2.52
CA HIS A 73 5.58 -14.13 -3.69
C HIS A 73 4.79 -15.42 -3.45
N HIS A 74 3.48 -15.39 -3.67
CA HIS A 74 2.54 -16.47 -3.34
C HIS A 74 2.70 -16.98 -1.88
N LEU A 75 2.86 -16.05 -0.93
CA LEU A 75 2.85 -16.33 0.52
C LEU A 75 1.61 -17.14 0.95
N ILE A 76 0.46 -16.83 0.35
CA ILE A 76 -0.79 -17.58 0.49
C ILE A 76 -0.99 -18.41 -0.79
N ASN A 77 -0.47 -19.64 -0.75
CA ASN A 77 -0.58 -20.67 -1.78
C ASN A 77 -1.36 -21.90 -1.26
N ASP A 78 -1.63 -22.88 -2.13
CA ASP A 78 -2.34 -24.12 -1.82
C ASP A 78 -1.84 -24.83 -0.54
N PHE A 79 -0.53 -24.90 -0.31
CA PHE A 79 0.04 -25.52 0.90
C PHE A 79 -0.30 -24.73 2.17
N THR A 80 -0.13 -23.40 2.14
CA THR A 80 -0.47 -22.54 3.28
C THR A 80 -1.98 -22.43 3.54
N ILE A 81 -2.80 -22.44 2.49
CA ILE A 81 -4.27 -22.42 2.61
C ILE A 81 -4.78 -23.70 3.33
N LYS A 82 -4.10 -24.84 3.16
CA LYS A 82 -4.38 -26.07 3.91
C LYS A 82 -4.03 -25.98 5.41
N GLN A 83 -3.23 -25.00 5.82
CA GLN A 83 -2.92 -24.72 7.23
C GLN A 83 -3.89 -23.73 7.89
N MET A 84 -4.72 -23.04 7.10
CA MET A 84 -5.76 -22.15 7.62
C MET A 84 -6.89 -22.96 8.28
N ARG A 85 -7.58 -22.35 9.25
CA ARG A 85 -8.78 -22.96 9.84
C ARG A 85 -9.86 -23.19 8.78
N GLN A 86 -10.58 -24.31 8.89
CA GLN A 86 -11.72 -24.61 8.04
C GLN A 86 -12.80 -23.53 8.21
N GLY A 87 -13.17 -22.88 7.10
CA GLY A 87 -14.13 -21.79 7.09
C GLY A 87 -13.57 -20.46 7.59
N ALA A 88 -12.24 -20.27 7.56
CA ALA A 88 -11.61 -18.97 7.82
C ALA A 88 -11.93 -17.94 6.73
N PHE A 89 -11.76 -16.66 7.04
CA PHE A 89 -11.80 -15.56 6.07
C PHE A 89 -10.39 -15.10 5.66
N LEU A 90 -10.25 -14.61 4.43
CA LEU A 90 -9.02 -14.00 3.92
C LEU A 90 -9.27 -12.56 3.47
N VAL A 91 -8.40 -11.63 3.85
CA VAL A 91 -8.43 -10.24 3.39
C VAL A 91 -7.08 -9.86 2.82
N ASN A 92 -7.04 -9.32 1.60
CA ASN A 92 -5.83 -8.76 0.98
C ASN A 92 -6.08 -7.31 0.55
N ALA A 93 -5.49 -6.38 1.30
CA ALA A 93 -5.41 -4.96 0.94
C ALA A 93 -3.94 -4.51 0.88
N ALA A 94 -3.05 -5.41 0.44
CA ALA A 94 -1.61 -5.21 0.40
C ALA A 94 -1.08 -5.25 -1.04
N ARG A 95 -0.80 -6.43 -1.60
CA ARG A 95 -0.41 -6.63 -3.01
C ARG A 95 -0.97 -7.95 -3.54
N GLY A 96 -1.34 -7.98 -4.82
CA GLY A 96 -1.93 -9.15 -5.47
C GLY A 96 -1.08 -10.42 -5.34
N GLY A 97 0.15 -10.39 -5.88
CA GLY A 97 1.09 -11.51 -5.89
C GLY A 97 1.58 -12.05 -4.53
N LEU A 98 0.96 -11.64 -3.42
CA LEU A 98 1.07 -12.33 -2.13
C LEU A 98 0.17 -13.56 -2.05
N VAL A 99 -0.88 -13.63 -2.88
CA VAL A 99 -1.90 -14.68 -2.89
C VAL A 99 -1.91 -15.33 -4.27
N ASP A 100 -1.87 -16.66 -4.29
CA ASP A 100 -2.12 -17.46 -5.50
C ASP A 100 -3.63 -17.48 -5.78
N GLU A 101 -4.08 -16.76 -6.81
CA GLU A 101 -5.50 -16.63 -7.13
C GLU A 101 -6.16 -17.96 -7.51
N LYS A 102 -5.39 -18.90 -8.09
CA LYS A 102 -5.92 -20.23 -8.47
C LYS A 102 -6.17 -21.07 -7.23
N ALA A 103 -5.21 -21.10 -6.30
CA ALA A 103 -5.35 -21.79 -5.03
C ALA A 103 -6.49 -21.19 -4.18
N LEU A 104 -6.63 -19.86 -4.17
CA LEU A 104 -7.74 -19.18 -3.51
C LEU A 104 -9.10 -19.53 -4.15
N ALA A 105 -9.21 -19.48 -5.48
CA ALA A 105 -10.44 -19.83 -6.19
C ALA A 105 -10.90 -21.26 -5.89
N GLN A 106 -9.96 -22.22 -5.85
CA GLN A 106 -10.25 -23.60 -5.47
C GLN A 106 -10.69 -23.70 -4.00
N ALA A 107 -9.99 -23.04 -3.07
CA ALA A 107 -10.31 -23.07 -1.65
C ALA A 107 -11.67 -22.44 -1.29
N LEU A 108 -12.11 -21.44 -2.05
CA LEU A 108 -13.46 -20.87 -1.96
C LEU A 108 -14.53 -21.86 -2.48
N LYS A 109 -14.28 -22.50 -3.64
CA LYS A 109 -15.19 -23.52 -4.21
C LYS A 109 -15.32 -24.75 -3.31
N GLU A 110 -14.23 -25.17 -2.65
CA GLU A 110 -14.21 -26.27 -1.67
C GLU A 110 -14.75 -25.87 -0.27
N GLY A 111 -15.08 -24.59 -0.05
CA GLY A 111 -15.57 -24.09 1.24
C GLY A 111 -14.53 -24.15 2.38
N ARG A 112 -13.23 -24.34 2.06
CA ARG A 112 -12.13 -24.27 3.03
C ARG A 112 -11.91 -22.84 3.51
N ILE A 113 -12.01 -21.88 2.60
CA ILE A 113 -12.13 -20.46 2.93
C ILE A 113 -13.61 -20.10 2.83
N ARG A 114 -14.18 -19.50 3.88
CA ARG A 114 -15.60 -19.14 3.94
C ARG A 114 -15.93 -17.95 3.05
N GLY A 115 -14.98 -17.03 2.91
CA GLY A 115 -15.04 -15.91 1.98
C GLY A 115 -13.72 -15.14 1.94
N ALA A 116 -13.52 -14.39 0.86
CA ALA A 116 -12.32 -13.57 0.67
C ALA A 116 -12.69 -12.14 0.27
N ALA A 117 -11.89 -11.17 0.71
CA ALA A 117 -12.02 -9.77 0.32
C ALA A 117 -10.67 -9.25 -0.22
N LEU A 118 -10.63 -8.87 -1.50
CA LEU A 118 -9.41 -8.49 -2.22
C LEU A 118 -9.55 -7.06 -2.78
N ASP A 119 -8.70 -6.13 -2.33
CA ASP A 119 -8.55 -4.83 -3.00
C ASP A 119 -7.52 -4.89 -4.14
N VAL A 120 -6.70 -5.94 -4.17
CA VAL A 120 -5.51 -6.07 -5.04
C VAL A 120 -5.40 -7.47 -5.59
N HIS A 121 -4.94 -7.58 -6.84
CA HIS A 121 -5.04 -8.79 -7.66
C HIS A 121 -3.70 -9.07 -8.39
N GLU A 122 -3.42 -10.32 -8.76
CA GLU A 122 -2.18 -10.69 -9.48
C GLU A 122 -2.07 -9.93 -10.82
N SER A 123 -3.22 -9.74 -11.50
CA SER A 123 -3.34 -8.99 -12.75
C SER A 123 -4.34 -7.84 -12.56
N GLU A 124 -3.84 -6.61 -12.59
CA GLU A 124 -4.64 -5.39 -12.52
C GLU A 124 -4.63 -4.67 -13.89
N PRO A 125 -5.77 -4.14 -14.39
CA PRO A 125 -7.07 -4.02 -13.71
C PRO A 125 -7.84 -5.34 -13.60
N PHE A 126 -8.45 -5.57 -12.43
CA PHE A 126 -9.27 -6.75 -12.18
C PHE A 126 -10.60 -6.70 -12.93
N SER A 127 -11.09 -7.87 -13.38
CA SER A 127 -12.39 -8.02 -14.03
C SER A 127 -13.03 -9.34 -13.62
N PHE A 128 -14.24 -9.30 -13.05
CA PHE A 128 -15.02 -10.49 -12.71
C PHE A 128 -15.31 -11.40 -13.91
N ALA A 129 -15.21 -10.92 -15.15
CA ALA A 129 -15.45 -11.73 -16.34
C ALA A 129 -14.25 -12.60 -16.75
N GLN A 130 -13.06 -12.38 -16.18
CA GLN A 130 -11.78 -12.94 -16.60
C GLN A 130 -10.94 -13.40 -15.39
N GLY A 131 -9.93 -14.24 -15.64
CA GLY A 131 -9.01 -14.71 -14.61
C GLY A 131 -9.53 -15.85 -13.70
N PRO A 132 -8.72 -16.31 -12.73
CA PRO A 132 -9.00 -17.50 -11.91
C PRO A 132 -10.23 -17.36 -10.99
N LEU A 133 -10.50 -16.13 -10.56
CA LEU A 133 -11.50 -15.81 -9.54
C LEU A 133 -12.93 -15.62 -10.09
N LYS A 134 -13.12 -15.68 -11.42
CA LYS A 134 -14.40 -15.46 -12.11
C LYS A 134 -15.60 -16.18 -11.47
N ASP A 135 -15.47 -17.49 -11.25
CA ASP A 135 -16.55 -18.34 -10.72
C ASP A 135 -16.33 -18.68 -9.22
N ALA A 136 -15.59 -17.84 -8.48
CA ALA A 136 -15.32 -18.06 -7.06
C ALA A 136 -16.49 -17.56 -6.19
N PRO A 137 -17.10 -18.42 -5.33
CA PRO A 137 -18.15 -17.99 -4.42
C PRO A 137 -17.56 -17.16 -3.27
N ASN A 138 -18.42 -16.37 -2.60
CA ASN A 138 -18.10 -15.62 -1.38
C ASN A 138 -16.89 -14.68 -1.51
N LEU A 139 -16.70 -14.09 -2.70
CA LEU A 139 -15.63 -13.17 -3.01
C LEU A 139 -16.14 -11.71 -3.04
N ILE A 140 -15.42 -10.82 -2.38
CA ILE A 140 -15.58 -9.36 -2.47
C ILE A 140 -14.32 -8.81 -3.14
N CYS A 141 -14.46 -8.01 -4.19
CA CYS A 141 -13.34 -7.32 -4.84
C CYS A 141 -13.57 -5.81 -4.88
N THR A 142 -12.52 -5.04 -4.62
CA THR A 142 -12.45 -3.59 -4.88
C THR A 142 -11.29 -3.29 -5.84
N PRO A 143 -11.36 -2.24 -6.67
CA PRO A 143 -10.39 -2.00 -7.74
C PRO A 143 -9.19 -1.15 -7.26
N HIS A 144 -8.43 -1.67 -6.30
CA HIS A 144 -7.23 -1.02 -5.72
C HIS A 144 -7.53 0.38 -5.17
N THR A 145 -8.59 0.51 -4.38
CA THR A 145 -9.10 1.79 -3.84
C THR A 145 -8.92 1.95 -2.33
N ALA A 146 -8.37 0.98 -1.60
CA ALA A 146 -8.21 1.07 -0.14
C ALA A 146 -7.29 2.23 0.34
N TRP A 147 -6.53 2.85 -0.56
CA TRP A 147 -5.71 4.03 -0.29
C TRP A 147 -6.41 5.36 -0.59
N TYR A 148 -7.52 5.36 -1.34
CA TYR A 148 -8.07 6.57 -1.93
C TYR A 148 -8.99 7.34 -0.97
N SER A 149 -8.61 8.59 -0.73
CA SER A 149 -9.53 9.68 -0.37
C SER A 149 -9.04 10.96 -1.04
N GLU A 150 -9.89 11.98 -1.14
CA GLU A 150 -9.51 13.28 -1.70
C GLU A 150 -8.31 13.87 -0.95
N GLN A 151 -8.35 13.81 0.39
CA GLN A 151 -7.30 14.30 1.28
C GLN A 151 -6.00 13.49 1.15
N ALA A 152 -6.08 12.15 1.12
CA ALA A 152 -4.89 11.31 0.98
C ALA A 152 -4.24 11.43 -0.39
N SER A 153 -5.04 11.60 -1.45
CA SER A 153 -4.55 11.86 -2.81
C SER A 153 -3.80 13.19 -2.88
N LEU A 154 -4.33 14.25 -2.27
CA LEU A 154 -3.68 15.55 -2.19
C LEU A 154 -2.39 15.49 -1.37
N GLU A 155 -2.43 14.94 -0.15
CA GLU A 155 -1.25 14.81 0.74
C GLU A 155 -0.11 14.03 0.05
N MET A 156 -0.43 12.90 -0.59
CA MET A 156 0.57 12.06 -1.28
C MET A 156 1.21 12.79 -2.47
N ARG A 157 0.41 13.54 -3.25
CA ARG A 157 0.91 14.32 -4.40
C ARG A 157 1.79 15.49 -3.96
N GLU A 158 1.41 16.22 -2.92
CA GLU A 158 2.22 17.29 -2.33
C GLU A 158 3.52 16.75 -1.73
N ALA A 159 3.46 15.62 -1.01
CA ALA A 159 4.64 14.96 -0.45
C ALA A 159 5.61 14.52 -1.55
N ALA A 160 5.12 13.94 -2.65
CA ALA A 160 5.94 13.55 -3.80
C ALA A 160 6.58 14.75 -4.50
N ALA A 161 5.80 15.80 -4.81
CA ALA A 161 6.32 17.04 -5.40
C ALA A 161 7.39 17.70 -4.50
N THR A 162 7.19 17.69 -3.19
CA THR A 162 8.16 18.18 -2.21
C THR A 162 9.43 17.34 -2.18
N GLU A 163 9.34 16.02 -2.35
CA GLU A 163 10.50 15.12 -2.41
C GLU A 163 11.32 15.36 -3.69
N ILE A 164 10.67 15.56 -4.84
CA ILE A 164 11.34 15.98 -6.08
C ILE A 164 12.03 17.34 -5.89
N ARG A 165 11.38 18.30 -5.23
CA ARG A 165 12.01 19.60 -4.89
C ARG A 165 13.28 19.41 -4.05
N ARG A 166 13.25 18.55 -3.02
CA ARG A 166 14.45 18.20 -2.22
C ARG A 166 15.55 17.54 -3.05
N ALA A 167 15.18 16.71 -4.03
CA ALA A 167 16.12 16.05 -4.93
C ALA A 167 16.84 17.04 -5.85
N ILE A 168 16.14 18.09 -6.30
CA ILE A 168 16.68 19.13 -7.20
C ILE A 168 17.51 20.17 -6.46
N THR A 169 17.05 20.65 -5.29
CA THR A 169 17.75 21.72 -4.55
C THR A 169 18.82 21.23 -3.59
N GLY A 170 18.79 19.94 -3.23
CA GLY A 170 19.71 19.31 -2.29
C GLY A 170 20.66 18.30 -2.96
N ARG A 171 21.41 17.59 -2.11
CA ARG A 171 22.30 16.49 -2.53
C ARG A 171 21.58 15.15 -2.41
N ILE A 172 21.46 14.42 -3.50
CA ILE A 172 20.97 13.02 -3.50
C ILE A 172 22.11 12.11 -2.98
N PRO A 173 21.84 11.11 -2.11
CA PRO A 173 20.55 10.75 -1.50
C PRO A 173 20.28 11.46 -0.16
N ASP A 174 21.24 12.20 0.39
CA ASP A 174 21.20 12.74 1.77
C ASP A 174 20.04 13.69 2.04
N SER A 175 19.60 14.44 1.02
CA SER A 175 18.48 15.40 1.10
C SER A 175 17.10 14.75 0.90
N LEU A 176 17.05 13.47 0.53
CA LEU A 176 15.79 12.73 0.37
C LEU A 176 15.29 12.25 1.74
N ARG A 177 14.00 12.50 2.02
CA ARG A 177 13.35 12.10 3.27
C ARG A 177 13.03 10.60 3.31
N ASN A 178 12.64 10.03 2.17
CA ASN A 178 12.11 8.67 2.05
C ASN A 178 12.80 7.86 0.94
N CYS A 179 14.12 8.00 0.77
CA CYS A 179 14.88 7.14 -0.15
C CYS A 179 14.89 5.68 0.34
N VAL A 180 14.39 4.76 -0.51
CA VAL A 180 14.20 3.33 -0.21
C VAL A 180 15.31 2.42 -0.75
N ASN A 181 16.27 2.98 -1.50
CA ASN A 181 17.26 2.24 -2.29
C ASN A 181 18.65 2.90 -2.19
N LYS A 182 19.07 3.26 -0.97
CA LYS A 182 20.27 4.09 -0.72
C LYS A 182 21.55 3.46 -1.27
N GLU A 183 21.66 2.13 -1.26
CA GLU A 183 22.82 1.37 -1.75
C GLU A 183 23.18 1.67 -3.21
N PHE A 184 22.21 2.00 -4.06
CA PHE A 184 22.44 2.34 -5.48
C PHE A 184 23.13 3.71 -5.66
N PHE A 185 22.90 4.65 -4.75
CA PHE A 185 23.48 6.01 -4.80
C PHE A 185 24.89 6.10 -4.19
N VAL A 186 25.31 5.10 -3.41
CA VAL A 186 26.68 4.98 -2.88
C VAL A 186 27.62 4.31 -3.89
N THR A 187 27.06 3.55 -4.84
CA THR A 187 27.80 2.70 -5.79
C THR A 187 27.89 3.27 -7.20
N THR A 188 27.00 4.18 -7.61
CA THR A 188 27.15 4.95 -8.85
C THR A 188 27.97 6.23 -8.61
N ALA A 189 28.81 6.58 -9.59
CA ALA A 189 29.59 7.83 -9.58
C ALA A 189 28.69 9.04 -9.29
N PRO A 190 29.20 10.10 -8.61
CA PRO A 190 28.37 11.21 -8.14
C PRO A 190 27.56 11.79 -9.30
N TRP A 191 26.24 11.68 -9.18
CA TRP A 191 25.30 12.32 -10.10
C TRP A 191 25.66 13.80 -10.14
N GLY A 192 25.96 14.32 -11.33
CA GLY A 192 26.46 15.67 -11.51
C GLY A 192 25.53 16.65 -10.80
N VAL A 193 26.11 17.46 -9.90
CA VAL A 193 25.36 18.49 -9.20
C VAL A 193 24.76 19.40 -10.27
N VAL A 194 23.43 19.45 -10.35
CA VAL A 194 22.75 20.46 -11.16
C VAL A 194 23.16 21.79 -10.56
N ASP A 195 23.86 22.61 -11.35
CA ASP A 195 24.33 23.91 -10.88
C ASP A 195 23.16 24.70 -10.30
N GLN A 196 23.31 25.26 -9.11
CA GLN A 196 22.25 26.03 -8.45
C GLN A 196 21.82 27.24 -9.29
N GLN A 197 22.68 27.71 -10.21
CA GLN A 197 22.35 28.75 -11.20
C GLN A 197 21.39 28.27 -12.30
N ALA A 198 21.26 26.96 -12.53
CA ALA A 198 20.35 26.37 -13.51
C ALA A 198 18.96 26.03 -12.94
N VAL A 199 18.73 26.19 -11.63
CA VAL A 199 17.43 25.93 -10.99
C VAL A 199 16.52 27.16 -11.13
N HIS A 200 15.37 27.00 -11.80
CA HIS A 200 14.45 28.10 -12.07
C HIS A 200 14.01 28.82 -10.77
N PRO A 201 14.00 30.18 -10.70
CA PRO A 201 13.78 30.91 -9.44
C PRO A 201 12.48 30.58 -8.71
N GLU A 202 11.44 30.19 -9.44
CA GLU A 202 10.13 29.82 -8.90
C GLU A 202 10.20 28.57 -7.99
N LEU A 203 11.12 27.64 -8.27
CA LEU A 203 11.36 26.43 -7.45
C LEU A 203 11.96 26.76 -6.09
N ASN A 204 12.49 27.97 -5.89
CA ASN A 204 12.99 28.45 -4.60
C ASN A 204 11.89 29.08 -3.72
N GLY A 205 10.64 29.18 -4.21
CA GLY A 205 9.47 29.53 -3.39
C GLY A 205 9.29 31.01 -3.07
N ALA A 206 9.99 31.90 -3.78
CA ALA A 206 9.91 33.36 -3.56
C ALA A 206 8.60 34.02 -4.07
N ALA A 207 7.83 33.33 -4.92
CA ALA A 207 6.78 33.96 -5.73
C ALA A 207 5.36 34.02 -5.11
N TYR A 208 5.10 33.34 -3.99
CA TYR A 208 3.73 33.27 -3.41
C TYR A 208 3.33 34.48 -2.53
N SER A 209 4.20 35.47 -2.33
CA SER A 209 3.95 36.60 -1.41
C SER A 209 3.38 37.87 -2.05
N ARG A 210 3.10 37.89 -3.36
CA ARG A 210 2.54 39.06 -4.06
C ARG A 210 1.45 38.72 -5.08
N VAL A 211 0.32 38.18 -4.62
CA VAL A 211 -0.94 38.37 -5.35
C VAL A 211 -1.46 39.77 -5.02
N ASN A 212 -1.12 40.76 -5.85
CA ASN A 212 -1.66 42.10 -5.71
C ASN A 212 -2.15 42.64 -7.06
N GLN A 213 -3.48 42.58 -7.23
CA GLN A 213 -4.32 43.55 -7.92
C GLN A 213 -3.64 44.53 -8.91
N THR A 214 -3.43 44.12 -10.16
CA THR A 214 -3.63 44.98 -11.37
C THR A 214 -3.40 44.14 -12.63
N LEU A 215 -4.48 43.71 -13.28
CA LEU A 215 -4.54 43.43 -14.72
C LEU A 215 -6.03 43.23 -15.11
N GLN A 216 -6.76 44.34 -15.13
CA GLN A 216 -8.05 44.40 -15.81
C GLN A 216 -7.85 44.79 -17.28
N ALA A 217 -8.59 44.12 -18.15
CA ALA A 217 -8.97 44.52 -19.52
C ALA A 217 -8.00 44.27 -20.69
N VAL A 218 -8.66 44.04 -21.85
CA VAL A 218 -8.18 44.03 -23.26
C VAL A 218 -7.44 42.73 -23.70
N ALA A 219 -7.91 41.95 -24.68
CA ALA A 219 -9.21 41.90 -25.36
C ALA A 219 -9.48 40.57 -26.10
N THR A 220 -10.76 40.20 -26.16
CA THR A 220 -11.49 39.50 -27.26
C THR A 220 -10.89 38.31 -28.02
N GLY A 221 -11.57 37.16 -27.91
CA GLY A 221 -11.51 36.04 -28.87
C GLY A 221 -12.36 34.83 -28.45
N GLY A 222 -13.68 34.84 -28.68
CA GLY A 222 -14.52 33.62 -28.59
C GLY A 222 -14.25 32.67 -29.79
N VAL A 223 -14.75 31.45 -29.94
CA VAL A 223 -16.06 30.79 -29.65
C VAL A 223 -15.83 29.26 -29.93
N GLN A 224 -16.42 28.23 -29.29
CA GLN A 224 -17.54 28.06 -28.35
C GLN A 224 -17.31 26.81 -27.44
N ASP A 225 -17.99 26.72 -26.29
CA ASP A 225 -18.29 25.43 -25.63
C ASP A 225 -19.39 24.64 -26.38
N LYS A 226 -19.32 23.31 -26.33
CA LYS A 226 -20.54 22.45 -26.41
C LYS A 226 -20.46 21.28 -25.43
N LEU A 227 -21.23 21.42 -24.35
CA LEU A 227 -21.63 20.35 -23.44
C LEU A 227 -22.86 19.59 -23.98
N TYR A 228 -23.07 18.37 -23.44
CA TYR A 228 -24.27 17.54 -23.49
C TYR A 228 -24.82 17.06 -24.84
N THR A 229 -24.73 15.75 -25.06
CA THR A 229 -25.93 14.89 -25.03
C THR A 229 -25.58 13.55 -24.39
#